data_AF-A0A9E5H2X4-F1
#
_entry.id   AF-A0A9E5H2X4-F1
#
_cell.length_a   1.000
_cell.length_b   1.000
_cell.length_c   1.000
_cell.angle_alpha   90.00
_cell.angle_beta   90.00
_cell.angle_gamma   90.00
#
_symmetry.space_group_name_H-M   'P 1'
#
loop_
_entity.id
_entity.type
_entity.pdbx_description
1 polymer ?
#
loop_
_entity_poly.entity_id
_entity_poly.type
_entity_poly.pdbx_seq_one_letter_code
_entity_poly.pdbx_strand_id
1 'polypeptide(L)'
;MLLRKKLSQAGLGKLIGTSGDIIVRYERSNIKTSIDVEFKIDDALEVSIDYLIELSTIELDKEVSKRLQLISALNIEYKSFLYNLIDMAVHDFETKKTYS
;
A
#
# COMPACT_ATOMS: atom_id res chain seq x y z
N MET A 1 1.32 -5.13 12.37
CA MET A 1 0.85 -4.35 11.20
C MET A 1 0.51 -2.90 11.61
N LEU A 2 -0.01 -2.68 12.82
CA LEU A 2 -0.59 -1.40 13.28
C LEU A 2 0.34 -0.45 14.03
N LEU A 3 1.52 -0.92 14.46
CA LEU A 3 2.49 -0.08 15.17
C LEU A 3 3.06 1.06 14.32
N ARG A 4 2.79 1.10 13.01
CA ARG A 4 3.34 2.11 12.09
C ARG A 4 2.45 3.35 11.87
N LYS A 5 1.13 3.32 12.15
CA LYS A 5 0.21 4.46 11.88
C LYS A 5 -0.40 5.18 13.10
N LYS A 6 0.21 5.10 14.30
CA LYS A 6 -0.29 5.75 15.54
C LYS A 6 -1.73 5.38 15.96
N LEU A 7 -2.36 4.38 15.34
CA LEU A 7 -3.73 3.96 15.63
C LEU A 7 -3.71 2.81 16.64
N SER A 8 -4.49 2.92 17.72
CA SER A 8 -4.62 1.83 18.69
C SER A 8 -5.48 0.69 18.13
N GLN A 9 -5.25 -0.55 18.60
CA GLN A 9 -6.04 -1.72 18.20
C GLN A 9 -7.54 -1.53 18.51
N ALA A 10 -7.86 -0.90 19.64
CA ALA A 10 -9.23 -0.51 19.98
C ALA A 10 -9.79 0.54 19.00
N GLY A 11 -8.97 1.49 18.57
CA GLY A 11 -9.32 2.50 17.57
C GLY A 11 -9.64 1.87 16.20
N LEU A 12 -8.77 0.99 15.70
CA LEU A 12 -9.02 0.28 14.45
C LEU A 12 -10.26 -0.61 14.55
N GLY A 13 -10.40 -1.34 15.67
CA GLY A 13 -11.57 -2.19 15.91
C GLY A 13 -12.85 -1.39 15.74
N LYS A 14 -12.94 -0.24 16.42
CA LYS A 14 -14.08 0.67 16.29
C LYS A 14 -14.31 1.16 14.85
N LEU A 15 -13.24 1.43 14.11
CA LEU A 15 -13.31 1.97 12.75
C LEU A 15 -13.86 0.96 11.73
N ILE A 16 -13.50 -0.32 11.87
CA ILE A 16 -13.96 -1.39 10.98
C ILE A 16 -15.18 -2.17 11.50
N GLY A 17 -15.71 -1.78 12.67
CA GLY A 17 -16.90 -2.38 13.28
C GLY A 17 -16.66 -3.70 14.01
N THR A 18 -15.48 -3.87 14.63
CA THR A 18 -15.08 -5.04 15.42
C THR A 18 -14.47 -4.64 16.78
N SER A 19 -14.05 -5.60 17.59
CA SER A 19 -13.35 -5.33 18.86
C SER A 19 -11.84 -5.27 18.69
N GLY A 20 -11.15 -4.52 19.56
CA GLY A 20 -9.68 -4.48 19.57
C GLY A 20 -9.04 -5.86 19.79
N ASP A 21 -9.70 -6.74 20.55
CA ASP A 21 -9.25 -8.12 20.76
C ASP A 21 -9.29 -8.96 19.47
N ILE A 22 -10.27 -8.70 18.59
CA ILE A 22 -10.36 -9.36 17.29
C ILE A 22 -9.21 -8.86 16.38
N ILE A 23 -8.89 -7.57 16.42
CA ILE A 23 -7.73 -7.01 15.71
C ILE A 23 -6.42 -7.66 16.16
N VAL A 24 -6.23 -7.85 17.47
CA VAL A 24 -5.04 -8.55 18.02
C VAL A 24 -4.94 -9.97 17.47
N ARG A 25 -6.07 -10.66 17.29
CA ARG A 25 -6.10 -12.03 16.73
C ARG A 25 -5.76 -12.05 15.24
N TYR A 26 -6.17 -11.04 14.48
CA TYR A 26 -5.77 -10.87 13.08
C TYR A 26 -4.28 -10.60 12.96
N GLU A 27 -3.73 -9.69 13.77
CA GLU A 27 -2.29 -9.37 13.73
C GLU A 27 -1.38 -10.54 14.14
N ARG A 28 -1.88 -11.45 14.97
CA ARG A 28 -1.14 -12.64 15.43
C ARG A 28 -1.37 -13.87 14.54
N SER A 29 -2.03 -13.70 13.39
CA SER A 29 -2.38 -14.78 12.44
C SER A 29 -3.18 -15.93 13.05
N ASN A 30 -3.82 -15.71 14.21
CA ASN A 30 -4.57 -16.74 14.94
C ASN A 30 -5.95 -17.01 14.34
N ILE A 31 -6.45 -16.12 13.48
CA ILE A 31 -7.72 -16.23 12.77
C ILE A 31 -7.50 -15.70 11.36
N LYS A 32 -7.90 -16.49 10.35
CA LYS A 32 -7.90 -16.04 8.95
C LYS A 32 -8.94 -14.94 8.78
N THR A 33 -8.51 -13.78 8.29
CA THR A 33 -9.40 -12.67 7.93
C THR A 33 -10.22 -13.05 6.70
N SER A 34 -11.44 -12.50 6.58
CA SER A 34 -12.17 -12.51 5.32
C SER A 34 -11.73 -11.34 4.46
N ILE A 35 -11.88 -11.47 3.15
CA ILE A 35 -11.56 -10.41 2.16
C ILE A 35 -12.28 -9.10 2.52
N ASP A 36 -13.55 -9.17 2.96
CA ASP A 36 -14.32 -7.99 3.36
C ASP A 36 -13.71 -7.25 4.56
N VAL A 37 -13.09 -7.97 5.49
CA VAL A 37 -12.42 -7.38 6.65
C VAL A 37 -11.09 -6.75 6.24
N GLU A 38 -10.36 -7.38 5.30
CA GLU A 38 -9.15 -6.83 4.72
C GLU A 38 -9.42 -5.50 4.01
N PHE A 39 -10.48 -5.40 3.21
CA PHE A 39 -10.89 -4.14 2.58
C PHE A 39 -11.21 -3.03 3.60
N LYS A 40 -11.89 -3.37 4.70
CA LYS A 40 -12.18 -2.38 5.75
C LYS A 40 -10.93 -1.92 6.47
N ILE A 41 -9.97 -2.83 6.70
CA ILE A 41 -8.67 -2.49 7.30
C ILE A 41 -7.87 -1.62 6.34
N ASP A 42 -7.88 -1.92 5.05
CA ASP A 42 -7.21 -1.16 3.99
C ASP A 42 -7.70 0.30 3.93
N ASP A 43 -9.01 0.48 3.87
CA ASP A 43 -9.65 1.80 3.87
C ASP A 43 -9.38 2.55 5.18
N ALA A 44 -9.48 1.85 6.32
CA ALA A 44 -9.24 2.41 7.66
C ALA A 44 -7.79 2.87 7.88
N LEU A 45 -6.84 2.13 7.32
CA LEU A 45 -5.41 2.38 7.49
C LEU A 45 -4.82 3.15 6.34
N GLU A 46 -5.55 3.42 5.26
CA GLU A 46 -5.03 4.10 4.08
C GLU A 46 -3.78 3.42 3.51
N VAL A 47 -3.77 2.08 3.48
CA VAL A 47 -2.69 1.27 2.91
C VAL A 47 -3.21 0.58 1.65
N SER A 48 -2.42 -0.30 1.01
CA SER A 48 -2.91 -1.13 -0.10
C SER A 48 -3.10 -2.58 0.35
N ILE A 49 -4.11 -3.26 -0.23
CA ILE A 49 -4.40 -4.66 0.10
C ILE A 49 -3.21 -5.57 -0.20
N ASP A 50 -2.44 -5.27 -1.27
CA ASP A 50 -1.23 -5.98 -1.68
C ASP A 50 -0.10 -5.87 -0.64
N TYR A 51 -0.07 -4.79 0.13
CA TYR A 51 0.82 -4.63 1.28
C TYR A 51 0.34 -5.44 2.49
N LEU A 52 -0.97 -5.57 2.69
CA LEU A 52 -1.55 -6.31 3.82
C LEU A 52 -1.29 -7.82 3.73
N ILE A 53 -1.24 -8.35 2.52
CA ILE A 53 -1.04 -9.79 2.25
C ILE A 53 0.43 -10.15 1.97
N GLU A 54 1.38 -9.27 2.30
CA GLU A 54 2.84 -9.45 2.11
C GLU A 54 3.27 -9.76 0.65
N LEU A 55 2.43 -9.47 -0.35
CA LEU A 55 2.75 -9.65 -1.77
C LEU A 55 3.65 -8.53 -2.32
N SER A 56 3.77 -7.42 -1.60
CA SER A 56 4.68 -6.32 -1.92
C SER A 56 5.52 -5.92 -0.71
N THR A 57 6.83 -5.76 -0.91
CA THR A 57 7.79 -5.34 0.14
C THR A 57 7.80 -3.82 0.39
N ILE A 58 6.96 -3.06 -0.32
CA ILE A 58 7.01 -1.59 -0.37
C ILE A 58 5.63 -1.03 -0.04
N GLU A 59 5.56 -0.19 0.99
CA GLU A 59 4.36 0.60 1.31
C GLU A 59 4.28 1.75 0.29
N LEU A 60 3.30 1.71 -0.62
CA LEU A 60 3.03 2.82 -1.55
C LEU A 60 2.06 3.79 -0.87
N ASP A 61 2.42 5.08 -0.83
CA ASP A 61 1.46 6.08 -0.36
C ASP A 61 0.26 6.22 -1.32
N LYS A 62 -0.82 6.82 -0.81
CA LYS A 62 -2.07 7.02 -1.55
C LYS A 62 -1.87 7.81 -2.85
N GLU A 63 -0.93 8.75 -2.87
CA GLU A 63 -0.69 9.60 -4.03
C GLU A 63 0.03 8.83 -5.13
N VAL A 64 1.06 8.04 -4.78
CA VAL A 64 1.77 7.14 -5.69
C VAL A 64 0.83 6.09 -6.27
N SER A 65 0.00 5.47 -5.43
CA SER A 65 -1.01 4.50 -5.89
C SER A 65 -1.98 5.10 -6.90
N LYS A 66 -2.49 6.31 -6.61
CA LYS A 66 -3.39 7.02 -7.54
C LYS A 66 -2.71 7.35 -8.87
N ARG A 67 -1.44 7.78 -8.83
CA ARG A 67 -0.66 8.06 -10.05
C ARG A 67 -0.48 6.79 -10.89
N LEU A 68 -0.16 5.65 -10.26
CA LEU A 68 -0.02 4.37 -10.95
C LEU A 68 -1.34 3.91 -11.60
N GLN A 69 -2.47 4.08 -10.91
CA GLN A 69 -3.81 3.80 -11.47
C GLN A 69 -4.12 4.68 -12.68
N LEU A 70 -3.78 5.98 -12.64
CA LEU A 70 -3.96 6.86 -13.78
C LEU A 70 -3.09 6.43 -14.97
N ILE A 71 -1.82 6.10 -14.73
CA ILE A 71 -0.90 5.61 -15.76
C ILE A 71 -1.41 4.31 -16.38
N SER A 72 -1.96 3.39 -15.57
CA SER A 72 -2.47 2.12 -16.07
C SER A 72 -3.69 2.28 -17.00
N ALA A 73 -4.48 3.35 -16.81
CA ALA A 73 -5.64 3.68 -17.63
C ALA A 73 -5.31 4.45 -18.93
N LEU A 74 -4.06 4.88 -19.13
CA LEU A 74 -3.65 5.59 -20.35
C LEU A 74 -3.62 4.67 -21.58
N ASN A 75 -3.73 5.29 -22.76
CA ASN A 75 -3.48 4.61 -24.02
C ASN A 75 -2.01 4.17 -24.13
N ILE A 76 -1.73 3.28 -25.08
CA ILE A 76 -0.42 2.65 -25.21
C ILE A 76 0.70 3.65 -25.51
N GLU A 77 0.41 4.69 -26.30
CA GLU A 77 1.38 5.70 -26.71
C GLU A 77 1.83 6.55 -25.52
N TYR A 78 0.88 7.10 -24.75
CA TYR A 78 1.20 7.89 -23.57
C TYR A 78 1.81 7.06 -22.45
N LYS A 79 1.37 5.80 -22.30
CA LYS A 79 1.95 4.88 -21.32
C LYS A 79 3.42 4.58 -21.65
N SER A 80 3.75 4.28 -22.90
CA SER A 80 5.14 4.09 -23.35
C SER A 80 6.00 5.33 -23.15
N PHE A 81 5.46 6.52 -23.45
CA PHE A 81 6.17 7.77 -23.20
C PHE A 81 6.50 7.97 -21.72
N LEU A 82 5.53 7.75 -20.83
CA LEU A 82 5.74 7.90 -19.39
C LEU A 82 6.72 6.88 -18.84
N TYR A 83 6.70 5.64 -19.32
CA TYR A 83 7.68 4.64 -18.90
C TYR A 83 9.10 5.06 -19.27
N ASN A 84 9.33 5.52 -20.51
CA ASN A 84 10.64 6.03 -20.90
C ASN A 84 11.12 7.20 -20.03
N LEU A 85 10.21 8.10 -19.63
CA LEU A 85 10.53 9.24 -18.78
C LEU A 85 10.89 8.80 -17.35
N ILE A 86 10.14 7.84 -16.79
CA ILE A 86 10.44 7.24 -15.49
C ILE A 86 11.80 6.54 -15.53
N ASP A 87 12.05 5.71 -16.53
CA ASP A 87 13.29 4.96 -16.69
C ASP A 87 14.49 5.90 -16.81
N MET A 88 14.35 6.99 -17.58
CA MET A 88 15.39 8.02 -17.70
C MET A 88 15.70 8.69 -16.35
N ALA A 89 14.67 9.07 -15.59
CA ALA A 89 14.86 9.72 -14.30
C ALA A 89 15.52 8.79 -13.26
N VAL A 90 15.12 7.52 -13.24
CA VAL A 90 15.71 6.50 -12.36
C VAL A 90 17.17 6.26 -12.72
N HIS A 91 17.47 6.10 -14.01
CA HIS A 91 18.83 5.89 -14.48
C HIS A 91 19.75 7.10 -14.18
N ASP A 92 19.28 8.33 -14.39
CA ASP A 92 20.03 9.54 -14.01
C ASP A 92 20.32 9.60 -12.50
N PHE A 93 19.35 9.23 -11.67
CA PHE A 93 19.53 9.16 -10.23
C PHE A 93 20.57 8.10 -9.81
N GLU A 94 20.49 6.89 -10.38
CA GLU A 94 21.42 5.80 -10.08
C GLU A 94 22.84 6.13 -10.52
N THR A 95 23.00 6.66 -11.74
CA THR A 95 24.31 7.08 -12.26
C THR A 95 24.94 8.18 -11.41
N LYS A 96 24.19 9.20 -11.00
CA LYS A 96 24.68 10.25 -10.08
C LYS A 96 25.14 9.69 -8.74
N LYS A 97 24.50 8.64 -8.23
CA LYS A 97 24.89 7.96 -6.99
C LYS A 97 26.18 7.16 -7.14
N THR A 98 26.49 6.64 -8.34
CA THR A 98 27.71 5.87 -8.61
C THR A 98 28.93 6.75 -8.89
N TYR A 99 28.72 7.95 -9.45
CA TYR A 99 29.80 8.88 -9.79
C TYR A 99 30.02 10.01 -8.76
N SER A 100 29.36 9.94 -7.60
CA SER A 100 29.58 10.80 -6.43
C SER A 100 30.20 10.01 -5.28
#